data_AF-A0A7C1DR58-F1
#
_entry.id   AF-A0A7C1DR58-F1
#
_cell.length_a   1.000
_cell.length_b   1.000
_cell.length_c   1.000
_cell.angle_alpha   90.00
_cell.angle_beta   90.00
_cell.angle_gamma   90.00
#
_symmetry.space_group_name_H-M   'P 1'
#
loop_
_entity.id
_entity.type
_entity.pdbx_description
1 polymer ?
#
loop_
_entity_poly.entity_id
_entity_poly.type
_entity_poly.pdbx_seq_one_letter_code
_entity_poly.pdbx_strand_id
1 'polypeptide(L)'
;MKIKNLIIVLGIVLVCSSVALAAQTYSVTAYVESGSGAIQAVLKPAEFTIAAGTTGTVTKFWWSDPKSGNSSEKLGYGGNIYSITQGRDWKDQNGNPIYQLPPGKYRFIVGGYPGAKGVLTYQVE
;
A
#
# COMPACT_ATOMS: atom_id res chain seq x y z
N MET A 1 39.91 48.02 42.40
CA MET A 1 40.24 46.77 41.67
C MET A 1 38.93 46.13 41.22
N LYS A 2 38.75 45.88 39.92
CA LYS A 2 37.49 45.50 39.26
C LYS A 2 37.32 43.98 39.23
N ILE A 3 36.11 43.48 39.46
CA ILE A 3 35.69 42.15 38.99
C ILE A 3 34.41 42.37 38.19
N LYS A 4 34.50 42.11 36.88
CA LYS A 4 33.40 42.21 35.92
C LYS A 4 32.65 40.88 35.92
N ASN A 5 31.36 40.90 36.20
CA ASN A 5 30.48 39.75 36.07
C ASN A 5 30.36 39.38 34.58
N LEU A 6 30.88 38.21 34.21
CA LEU A 6 30.77 37.62 32.88
C LEU A 6 29.52 36.72 32.86
N ILE A 7 28.43 37.22 32.27
CA ILE A 7 27.23 36.42 32.01
C ILE A 7 27.48 35.66 30.69
N ILE A 8 27.62 34.33 30.79
CA ILE A 8 27.72 33.44 29.63
C ILE A 8 26.28 33.16 29.16
N VAL A 9 25.88 33.76 28.04
CA VAL A 9 24.61 33.44 27.37
C VAL A 9 24.82 32.17 26.55
N LEU A 10 24.31 31.04 27.06
CA LEU A 10 24.31 29.76 26.37
C LEU A 10 23.19 29.78 25.31
N GLY A 11 23.55 30.06 24.06
CA GLY A 11 22.64 29.97 22.93
C GLY A 11 22.28 28.52 22.62
N ILE A 12 21.02 28.15 22.81
CA ILE A 12 20.47 26.85 22.38
C ILE A 12 20.25 26.94 20.86
N VAL A 13 21.16 26.33 20.09
CA VAL A 13 20.95 26.10 18.66
C VAL A 13 20.02 24.89 18.54
N LEU A 14 18.74 25.15 18.24
CA LEU A 14 17.77 24.11 17.91
C LEU A 14 18.08 23.60 16.49
N VAL A 15 18.88 22.53 16.40
CA VAL A 15 19.09 21.83 15.13
C VAL A 15 17.82 21.04 14.82
N CYS A 16 16.94 21.60 14.00
CA CYS A 16 15.87 20.84 13.36
C CYS A 16 16.49 19.88 12.34
N SER A 17 16.90 18.70 12.81
CA SER A 17 17.27 17.60 11.93
C SER A 17 16.00 17.10 11.25
N SER A 18 15.72 17.56 10.04
CA SER A 18 14.71 16.93 9.19
C SER A 18 15.20 15.53 8.84
N VAL A 19 14.77 14.52 9.59
CA VAL A 19 14.89 13.12 9.17
C VAL A 19 14.04 12.97 7.91
N ALA A 20 14.69 12.89 6.76
CA ALA A 20 14.05 12.40 5.56
C ALA A 20 13.65 10.94 5.83
N LEU A 21 12.34 10.71 6.02
CA LEU A 21 11.82 9.35 6.15
C LEU A 21 12.04 8.66 4.80
N ALA A 22 12.95 7.69 4.75
CA ALA A 22 13.19 6.95 3.52
C ALA A 22 11.94 6.13 3.19
N ALA A 23 11.47 6.24 1.94
CA ALA A 23 10.31 5.51 1.46
C ALA A 23 10.48 4.00 1.70
N GLN A 24 9.58 3.39 2.48
CA GLN A 24 9.66 1.96 2.79
C GLN A 24 8.82 1.16 1.79
N THR A 25 9.42 0.12 1.19
CA THR A 25 8.73 -0.74 0.21
C THR A 25 8.08 -1.94 0.90
N TYR A 26 6.83 -2.21 0.54
CA TYR A 26 6.01 -3.31 1.03
C TYR A 26 5.46 -4.12 -0.14
N SER A 27 5.10 -5.38 0.10
CA SER A 27 4.36 -6.19 -0.86
C SER A 27 3.32 -7.06 -0.17
N VAL A 28 2.14 -7.16 -0.77
CA VAL A 28 1.07 -8.05 -0.33
C VAL A 28 0.65 -8.99 -1.46
N THR A 29 0.20 -10.18 -1.07
CA THR A 29 -0.13 -11.26 -2.01
C THR A 29 -1.57 -11.70 -1.79
N ALA A 30 -2.37 -11.64 -2.84
CA ALA A 30 -3.71 -12.22 -2.89
C ALA A 30 -3.71 -13.44 -3.82
N TYR A 31 -4.57 -14.41 -3.58
CA TYR A 31 -4.62 -15.63 -4.38
C TYR A 31 -5.99 -16.29 -4.35
N VAL A 32 -6.20 -17.29 -5.21
CA VAL A 32 -7.43 -18.08 -5.28
C VAL A 32 -7.11 -19.52 -4.88
N GLU A 33 -7.81 -20.03 -3.88
CA GLU A 33 -7.72 -21.43 -3.45
C GLU A 33 -8.85 -22.26 -4.04
N SER A 34 -8.64 -23.56 -4.09
CA SER A 34 -9.72 -24.52 -4.35
C SER A 34 -10.75 -24.46 -3.22
N GLY A 35 -12.02 -24.39 -3.59
CA GLY A 35 -13.12 -24.54 -2.64
C GLY A 35 -13.54 -26.00 -2.46
N SER A 36 -14.67 -26.21 -1.78
CA SER A 36 -15.31 -27.51 -1.62
C SER A 36 -16.81 -27.44 -1.96
N GLY A 37 -17.37 -28.59 -2.37
CA GLY A 37 -18.78 -28.70 -2.71
C GLY A 37 -19.17 -27.85 -3.93
N ALA A 38 -20.21 -27.02 -3.79
CA ALA A 38 -20.66 -26.14 -4.88
C ALA A 38 -19.72 -24.95 -5.15
N ILE A 39 -18.85 -24.61 -4.19
CA ILE A 39 -17.89 -23.51 -4.33
C ILE A 39 -16.56 -24.11 -4.80
N GLN A 40 -16.17 -23.79 -6.03
CA GLN A 40 -14.97 -24.36 -6.65
C GLN A 40 -13.75 -23.44 -6.55
N ALA A 41 -13.96 -22.13 -6.29
CA ALA A 41 -12.91 -21.13 -6.19
C ALA A 41 -13.19 -20.19 -5.00
N VAL A 42 -12.20 -20.03 -4.12
CA VAL A 42 -12.30 -19.19 -2.92
C VAL A 42 -11.25 -18.09 -2.99
N LEU A 43 -11.69 -16.83 -3.01
CA LEU A 43 -10.79 -15.69 -2.98
C LEU A 43 -10.10 -15.58 -1.61
N LYS A 44 -8.78 -15.45 -1.61
CA LYS A 44 -7.96 -15.14 -0.44
C LYS A 44 -7.37 -13.74 -0.61
N PRO A 45 -8.12 -12.71 -0.22
CA PRO A 45 -7.65 -11.34 -0.33
C PRO A 45 -6.55 -11.05 0.71
N ALA A 46 -5.71 -10.07 0.40
CA ALA A 46 -4.71 -9.55 1.33
C ALA A 46 -5.17 -8.22 1.91
N GLU A 47 -5.23 -8.11 3.23
CA GLU A 47 -5.53 -6.84 3.90
C GLU A 47 -4.24 -6.12 4.32
N PHE A 48 -4.22 -4.81 4.15
CA PHE A 48 -3.08 -3.98 4.53
C PHE A 48 -3.52 -2.58 4.95
N THR A 49 -2.63 -1.85 5.61
CA THR A 49 -2.92 -0.52 6.17
C THR A 49 -1.85 0.47 5.76
N ILE A 50 -2.27 1.66 5.33
CA ILE A 50 -1.44 2.85 5.26
C ILE A 50 -1.65 3.63 6.55
N ALA A 51 -0.57 3.88 7.29
CA ALA A 51 -0.62 4.51 8.60
C ALA A 51 -1.13 5.96 8.52
N ALA A 52 -1.67 6.47 9.64
CA ALA A 52 -2.04 7.88 9.74
C ALA A 52 -0.80 8.77 9.55
N GLY A 53 -0.93 9.83 8.75
CA GLY A 53 0.14 10.78 8.48
C GLY A 53 1.11 10.37 7.36
N THR A 54 0.93 9.20 6.74
CA THR A 54 1.74 8.75 5.60
C THR A 54 0.90 8.55 4.35
N THR A 55 1.54 8.51 3.18
CA THR A 55 0.88 8.16 1.91
C THR A 55 1.57 6.96 1.28
N GLY A 56 0.76 6.00 0.83
CA GLY A 56 1.24 4.87 0.05
C GLY A 56 1.24 5.19 -1.45
N THR A 57 2.23 4.71 -2.20
CA THR A 57 2.24 4.74 -3.67
C THR A 57 2.40 3.33 -4.20
N VAL A 58 1.44 2.83 -4.98
CA VAL A 58 1.59 1.56 -5.70
C VAL A 58 2.68 1.71 -6.76
N THR A 59 3.71 0.88 -6.68
CA THR A 59 4.85 0.92 -7.59
C THR A 59 4.89 -0.27 -8.55
N LYS A 60 4.30 -1.40 -8.18
CA LYS A 60 4.23 -2.58 -9.04
C LYS A 60 2.95 -3.39 -8.78
N PHE A 61 2.44 -3.97 -9.85
CA PHE A 61 1.39 -4.99 -9.80
C PHE A 61 1.79 -6.15 -10.72
N TRP A 62 1.45 -7.36 -10.31
CA TRP A 62 1.54 -8.55 -11.13
C TRP A 62 0.40 -9.49 -10.79
N TRP A 63 -0.18 -10.12 -11.80
CA TRP A 63 -1.19 -11.17 -11.66
C TRP A 63 -0.95 -12.27 -12.69
N SER A 64 -1.25 -13.50 -12.30
CA SER A 64 -1.23 -14.67 -13.17
C SER A 64 -2.31 -15.67 -12.77
N ASP A 65 -2.89 -16.32 -13.78
CA ASP A 65 -3.82 -17.44 -13.64
C ASP A 65 -3.26 -18.64 -14.43
N PRO A 66 -2.72 -19.66 -13.72
CA PRO A 66 -2.04 -20.78 -14.37
C PRO A 66 -2.98 -21.69 -15.18
N LYS A 67 -4.29 -21.72 -14.87
CA LYS A 67 -5.24 -22.57 -15.59
C LYS A 67 -5.60 -21.98 -16.95
N SER A 68 -5.70 -20.65 -17.03
CA SER A 68 -5.95 -19.96 -18.30
C SER A 68 -4.66 -19.59 -19.05
N GLY A 69 -3.52 -19.57 -18.38
CA GLY A 69 -2.23 -19.11 -18.94
C GLY A 69 -2.12 -17.58 -19.03
N ASN A 70 -3.09 -16.84 -18.50
CA ASN A 70 -3.11 -15.38 -18.58
C ASN A 70 -2.24 -14.74 -17.49
N SER A 71 -1.63 -13.60 -17.81
CA SER A 71 -0.94 -12.74 -16.85
C SER A 71 -1.10 -11.27 -17.19
N SER A 72 -0.87 -10.40 -16.22
CA SER A 72 -0.95 -8.94 -16.38
C SER A 72 -0.07 -8.23 -15.37
N GLU A 73 0.60 -7.16 -15.80
CA GLU A 73 1.29 -6.20 -14.93
C GLU A 73 0.49 -4.88 -14.79
N LYS A 74 -0.66 -4.79 -15.47
CA LYS A 74 -1.53 -3.62 -15.42
C LYS A 74 -2.47 -3.74 -14.23
N LEU A 75 -2.35 -2.81 -13.27
CA LEU A 75 -3.30 -2.68 -12.17
C LEU A 75 -4.70 -2.42 -12.75
N GLY A 76 -5.62 -3.33 -12.48
CA GLY A 76 -6.79 -3.56 -13.31
C GLY A 76 -8.01 -2.71 -12.95
N TYR A 77 -8.71 -2.30 -14.02
CA TYR A 77 -10.04 -1.65 -14.09
C TYR A 77 -11.16 -2.36 -13.29
N GLY A 78 -10.93 -3.61 -12.84
CA GLY A 78 -11.88 -4.45 -12.11
C GLY A 78 -11.89 -4.27 -10.60
N GLY A 79 -11.22 -3.26 -10.03
CA GLY A 79 -11.23 -3.00 -8.59
C GLY A 79 -10.32 -3.93 -7.79
N ASN A 80 -9.05 -4.09 -8.21
CA ASN A 80 -8.08 -4.93 -7.48
C ASN A 80 -7.78 -4.44 -6.06
N ILE A 81 -8.00 -3.15 -5.79
CA ILE A 81 -7.81 -2.55 -4.48
C ILE A 81 -9.16 -1.99 -4.04
N TYR A 82 -9.64 -2.43 -2.89
CA TYR A 82 -10.82 -1.89 -2.22
C TYR A 82 -10.36 -1.13 -0.98
N SER A 83 -10.75 0.15 -0.85
CA SER A 83 -10.56 0.89 0.39
C SER A 83 -11.67 0.52 1.36
N ILE A 84 -11.31 -0.20 2.41
CA ILE A 84 -12.24 -0.56 3.50
C ILE A 84 -12.64 0.72 4.24
N THR A 85 -11.71 1.64 4.45
CA THR A 85 -11.97 2.90 5.14
C THR A 85 -12.98 3.78 4.39
N GLN A 86 -12.91 3.84 3.06
CA GLN A 86 -13.82 4.65 2.25
C GLN A 86 -15.02 3.87 1.67
N GLY A 87 -15.07 2.55 1.87
CA GLY A 87 -16.14 1.70 1.38
C GLY A 87 -16.24 1.59 -0.15
N ARG A 88 -15.14 1.76 -0.88
CA ARG A 88 -15.16 1.82 -2.36
C ARG A 88 -13.93 1.20 -3.02
N ASP A 89 -14.09 0.80 -4.29
CA ASP A 89 -12.97 0.48 -5.15
C ASP A 89 -12.03 1.68 -5.31
N TRP A 90 -10.73 1.40 -5.32
CA TRP A 90 -9.68 2.40 -5.41
C TRP A 90 -9.35 2.77 -6.87
N LYS A 91 -10.34 3.37 -7.51
CA LYS A 91 -10.31 3.83 -8.89
C LYS A 91 -10.92 5.22 -9.02
N ASP A 92 -10.53 5.94 -10.07
CA ASP A 92 -11.09 7.25 -10.39
C ASP A 92 -12.52 7.13 -10.95
N GLN A 93 -13.10 8.27 -11.31
CA GLN A 93 -14.48 8.35 -11.80
C GLN A 93 -14.67 7.66 -13.17
N ASN A 94 -13.59 7.48 -13.93
CA ASN A 94 -13.56 6.83 -15.24
C ASN A 94 -13.20 5.34 -15.12
N GLY A 95 -13.02 4.82 -13.90
CA GLY A 95 -12.60 3.45 -13.64
C GLY A 95 -11.11 3.19 -13.79
N ASN A 96 -10.29 4.22 -13.99
CA ASN A 96 -8.84 4.07 -14.04
C ASN A 96 -8.28 3.82 -12.63
N PRO A 97 -7.22 3.01 -12.50
CA PRO A 97 -6.59 2.78 -11.21
C PRO A 97 -5.99 4.06 -10.62
N ILE A 98 -6.16 4.22 -9.31
CA ILE A 98 -5.45 5.26 -8.53
C ILE A 98 -4.24 4.60 -7.86
N TYR A 99 -3.05 5.16 -8.09
CA TYR A 99 -1.80 4.62 -7.53
C TYR A 99 -1.48 5.17 -6.14
N GLN A 100 -2.04 6.33 -5.78
CA GLN A 100 -1.86 6.95 -4.47
C GLN A 100 -2.87 6.39 -3.46
N LEU A 101 -2.38 5.96 -2.30
CA LEU A 101 -3.12 5.32 -1.22
C LEU A 101 -3.05 6.22 0.01
N PRO A 102 -4.07 7.04 0.31
CA PRO A 102 -4.12 7.81 1.54
C PRO A 102 -4.16 6.89 2.77
N PRO A 103 -3.97 7.44 3.98
CA PRO A 103 -4.14 6.68 5.22
C PRO A 103 -5.46 5.91 5.25
N GLY A 104 -5.39 4.63 5.63
CA GLY A 104 -6.58 3.79 5.68
C GLY A 104 -6.28 2.30 5.56
N LYS A 105 -7.35 1.51 5.69
CA LYS A 105 -7.36 0.06 5.51
C LYS A 105 -7.77 -0.29 4.09
N TYR A 106 -7.07 -1.24 3.51
CA TYR A 106 -7.25 -1.67 2.14
C TYR A 106 -7.32 -3.19 2.05
N ARG A 107 -7.99 -3.66 1.01
CA ARG A 107 -8.04 -5.06 0.62
C ARG A 107 -7.57 -5.18 -0.82
N PHE A 108 -6.52 -5.96 -1.02
CA PHE A 108 -6.04 -6.37 -2.33
C PHE A 108 -6.67 -7.71 -2.73
N ILE A 109 -7.24 -7.76 -3.94
CA ILE A 109 -8.03 -8.88 -4.43
C ILE A 109 -7.62 -9.19 -5.87
N VAL A 110 -7.49 -10.48 -6.17
CA VAL A 110 -7.41 -10.99 -7.54
C VAL A 110 -8.43 -12.09 -7.78
N GLY A 111 -8.97 -12.14 -8.98
CA GLY A 111 -9.81 -13.23 -9.45
C GLY A 111 -9.02 -14.26 -10.27
N GLY A 112 -9.74 -15.22 -10.81
CA GLY A 112 -9.21 -16.31 -11.63
C GLY A 112 -9.62 -17.67 -11.09
N TYR A 113 -9.06 -18.72 -11.68
CA TYR A 113 -9.21 -20.09 -11.21
C TYR A 113 -8.35 -20.38 -9.98
N PRO A 114 -8.63 -21.47 -9.23
CA PRO A 114 -7.73 -21.94 -8.18
C PRO A 114 -6.28 -22.02 -8.66
N GLY A 115 -5.38 -21.44 -7.88
CA GLY A 115 -3.97 -21.24 -8.23
C GLY A 115 -3.63 -19.86 -8.80
N ALA A 116 -4.63 -19.04 -9.17
CA ALA A 116 -4.40 -17.66 -9.56
C ALA A 116 -3.81 -16.85 -8.40
N LYS A 117 -2.86 -15.97 -8.72
CA LYS A 117 -2.08 -15.20 -7.73
C LYS A 117 -1.85 -13.78 -8.23
N GLY A 118 -1.89 -12.84 -7.28
CA GLY A 118 -1.52 -11.45 -7.50
C GLY A 118 -0.52 -10.98 -6.47
N VAL A 119 0.34 -10.05 -6.87
CA VAL A 119 1.25 -9.33 -5.99
C VAL A 119 1.06 -7.84 -6.23
N LEU A 120 0.90 -7.10 -5.14
CA LEU A 120 0.85 -5.64 -5.14
C LEU A 120 2.03 -5.13 -4.32
N THR A 121 2.86 -4.28 -4.93
CA THR A 121 3.99 -3.62 -4.27
C THR A 121 3.70 -2.14 -4.15
N TYR A 122 3.98 -1.58 -2.98
CA TYR A 122 3.79 -0.15 -2.72
C TYR A 122 4.90 0.40 -1.83
N GLN A 123 5.14 1.70 -1.93
CA GLN A 123 6.05 2.45 -1.07
C GLN A 123 5.25 3.33 -0.11
N VAL A 124 5.75 3.56 1.09
CA VAL A 124 5.13 4.45 2.08
C VAL A 124 6.11 5.55 2.47
N GLU A 125 5.63 6.79 2.40
CA GLU A 125 6.34 8.03 2.74
C GLU A 125 5.58 8.83 3.80
#